data_AF-A0A9J6H1S8-F1
#
_entry.id   AF-A0A9J6H1S8-F1
#
_cell.length_a   1.000
_cell.length_b   1.000
_cell.length_c   1.000
_cell.angle_alpha   90.00
_cell.angle_beta   90.00
_cell.angle_gamma   90.00
#
_symmetry.space_group_name_H-M   'P 1'
#
loop_
_entity.id
_entity.type
_entity.pdbx_description
1 polymer ?
#
loop_
_entity_poly.entity_id
_entity_poly.type
_entity_poly.pdbx_seq_one_letter_code
_entity_poly.pdbx_strand_id
1 'polypeptide(L)'
;MKAEPRENVLKIAKFLGQSYYDRLIEDSSYLQNVLRYSDVSTMKQYTNDSLAQFLANPLPAGEEIPDGLKVLHKVTQDAPSDAKLVRKGVVGDWKTHLTPEMNDRLNRKILEKLAGTELPQLWKRHGIM
;
A
#
# COMPACT_ATOMS: atom_id res chain seq x y z
N MET A 1 -7.20 6.33 3.60
CA MET A 1 -6.30 6.63 2.46
C MET A 1 -7.04 6.78 1.12
N LYS A 2 -7.72 5.77 0.56
CA LYS A 2 -8.24 5.87 -0.82
C LYS A 2 -9.54 6.66 -1.02
N ALA A 3 -10.44 6.67 -0.03
CA ALA A 3 -11.69 7.44 -0.10
C ALA A 3 -11.42 8.95 -0.04
N GLU A 4 -10.68 9.38 0.98
CA GLU A 4 -10.36 10.79 1.24
C GLU A 4 -8.85 11.04 1.25
N PRO A 5 -8.13 10.91 0.13
CA PRO A 5 -6.67 10.94 0.11
C PRO A 5 -6.10 12.26 0.62
N ARG A 6 -6.68 13.39 0.21
CA ARG A 6 -6.26 14.72 0.66
C ARG A 6 -6.37 14.88 2.18
N GLU A 7 -7.52 14.55 2.75
CA GLU A 7 -7.74 14.68 4.18
C GLU A 7 -6.82 13.75 4.97
N ASN A 8 -6.62 12.52 4.51
CA ASN A 8 -5.75 11.57 5.17
C ASN A 8 -4.27 11.99 5.13
N VAL A 9 -3.78 12.53 4.00
CA VAL A 9 -2.42 13.09 3.90
C VAL A 9 -2.22 14.21 4.91
N LEU A 10 -3.19 15.12 5.04
CA LEU A 10 -3.11 16.20 6.01
C LEU A 10 -3.15 15.70 7.47
N LYS A 11 -3.97 14.70 7.78
CA LYS A 11 -3.99 14.06 9.11
C LYS A 11 -2.63 13.44 9.45
N ILE A 12 -1.99 12.77 8.50
CA ILE A 12 -0.65 12.20 8.66
C ILE A 12 0.38 13.31 8.87
N ALA A 13 0.34 14.37 8.04
CA ALA A 13 1.27 15.50 8.18
C ALA A 13 1.15 16.14 9.57
N LYS A 14 -0.07 16.40 10.03
CA LYS A 14 -0.32 16.96 11.38
C LYS A 14 0.17 16.03 12.49
N PHE A 15 -0.01 14.72 12.34
CA PHE A 15 0.49 13.73 13.28
C PHE A 15 2.03 13.73 13.38
N LEU A 16 2.72 13.91 12.25
CA LEU A 16 4.18 14.03 12.21
C LEU A 16 4.68 15.36 12.78
N GLY A 17 3.87 16.42 12.68
CA GLY A 17 4.12 17.72 13.29
C GLY A 17 3.34 18.85 12.63
N GLN A 18 2.98 19.87 13.42
CA GLN A 18 2.16 20.98 12.93
C GLN A 18 2.82 21.72 11.75
N SER A 19 4.15 21.89 11.77
CA SER A 19 4.89 22.54 10.68
C SER A 19 4.78 21.81 9.33
N TYR A 20 4.64 20.47 9.33
CA TYR A 20 4.41 19.73 8.09
C TYR A 20 3.01 19.98 7.55
N TYR A 21 2.01 20.02 8.43
CA TYR A 21 0.64 20.37 8.03
C TYR A 21 0.59 21.77 7.43
N ASP A 22 1.17 22.76 8.12
CA ASP A 22 1.15 24.16 7.69
C ASP A 22 1.82 24.30 6.32
N ARG A 23 3.00 23.68 6.12
CA ARG A 23 3.69 23.68 4.82
C ARG A 23 2.84 23.12 3.68
N LEU A 24 2.04 22.07 3.91
CA LEU A 24 1.15 21.49 2.90
C LEU A 24 -0.08 22.38 2.59
N ILE A 25 -0.47 23.24 3.52
CA ILE A 25 -1.60 24.16 3.35
C ILE A 25 -1.16 25.47 2.71
N GLU A 26 -0.02 26.01 3.14
CA GLU A 26 0.54 27.28 2.65
C GLU A 26 0.99 27.17 1.19
N ASP A 27 1.67 26.09 0.84
CA ASP A 27 2.07 25.81 -0.54
C ASP A 27 1.41 24.52 -1.03
N SER A 28 0.34 24.73 -1.79
CA SER A 28 -0.46 23.65 -2.39
C SER A 28 0.35 22.72 -3.29
N SER A 29 1.50 23.15 -3.84
CA SER A 29 2.34 22.33 -4.71
C SER A 29 2.90 21.11 -3.96
N TYR A 30 3.28 21.25 -2.68
CA TYR A 30 3.73 20.12 -1.88
C TYR A 30 2.62 19.09 -1.68
N LEU A 31 1.40 19.55 -1.35
CA LEU A 31 0.26 18.65 -1.19
C LEU A 31 -0.08 17.93 -2.49
N GLN A 32 -0.07 18.64 -3.62
CA GLN A 32 -0.30 18.05 -4.94
C GLN A 32 0.78 17.03 -5.30
N ASN A 33 2.04 17.31 -5.01
CA ASN A 33 3.13 16.38 -5.24
C ASN A 33 2.97 15.12 -4.39
N VAL A 34 2.68 15.25 -3.09
CA VAL A 34 2.45 14.09 -2.22
C VAL A 34 1.28 13.25 -2.76
N LEU A 35 0.16 13.88 -3.13
CA LEU A 35 -1.00 13.16 -3.68
C LEU A 35 -0.67 12.46 -5.00
N ARG A 36 0.04 13.14 -5.90
CA ARG A 36 0.45 12.58 -7.20
C ARG A 36 1.39 11.39 -7.03
N TYR A 37 2.49 11.57 -6.30
CA TYR A 37 3.54 10.54 -6.19
C TYR A 37 3.13 9.37 -5.29
N SER A 38 2.16 9.54 -4.40
CA SER A 38 1.56 8.45 -3.62
C SER A 38 0.31 7.83 -4.26
N ASP A 39 -0.13 8.33 -5.42
CA ASP A 39 -1.24 7.69 -6.14
C ASP A 39 -0.84 6.31 -6.65
N VAL A 40 -1.80 5.38 -6.64
CA VAL A 40 -1.59 3.99 -7.03
C VAL A 40 -1.05 3.89 -8.46
N SER A 41 -1.53 4.71 -9.40
CA SER A 41 -1.08 4.64 -10.79
C SER A 41 0.40 5.04 -10.91
N THR A 42 0.79 6.09 -10.20
CA THR A 42 2.18 6.59 -10.22
C THR A 42 3.11 5.63 -9.50
N MET A 43 2.73 5.14 -8.31
CA MET A 43 3.49 4.10 -7.60
C MET A 43 3.58 2.81 -8.43
N LYS A 44 2.52 2.43 -9.14
CA LYS A 44 2.51 1.22 -9.97
C LYS A 44 3.53 1.27 -11.09
N GLN A 45 3.67 2.43 -11.72
CA GLN A 45 4.70 2.62 -12.74
C GLN A 45 6.08 2.58 -12.09
N TYR A 46 6.35 3.53 -11.19
CA TYR A 46 7.67 3.70 -10.60
C TYR A 46 8.17 2.44 -9.85
N THR A 47 7.40 1.90 -8.91
CA THR A 47 7.84 0.78 -8.07
C THR A 47 8.04 -0.51 -8.86
N ASN A 48 7.16 -0.82 -9.81
CA ASN A 48 7.32 -2.05 -10.59
C ASN A 48 8.45 -1.93 -11.60
N ASP A 49 8.66 -0.75 -12.19
CA ASP A 49 9.79 -0.52 -13.10
C ASP A 49 11.11 -0.59 -12.33
N SER A 50 11.21 0.05 -11.16
CA SER A 50 12.38 -0.03 -10.29
C SER A 50 12.64 -1.46 -9.81
N LEU A 51 11.59 -2.21 -9.44
CA LEU A 51 11.74 -3.61 -9.08
C LEU A 51 12.24 -4.42 -10.27
N ALA A 52 11.62 -4.30 -11.45
CA ALA A 52 12.04 -5.03 -12.64
C ALA A 52 13.51 -4.75 -12.98
N GLN A 53 13.96 -3.49 -12.88
CA GLN A 53 15.36 -3.13 -13.07
C GLN A 53 16.27 -3.73 -12.01
N PHE A 54 15.86 -3.69 -10.73
CA PHE A 54 16.63 -4.28 -9.64
C PHE A 54 16.81 -5.80 -9.84
N LEU A 55 15.75 -6.49 -10.28
CA LEU A 55 15.78 -7.93 -10.52
C LEU A 55 16.54 -8.30 -11.80
N ALA A 56 16.49 -7.48 -12.85
CA ALA A 56 17.13 -7.80 -14.13
C ALA A 56 18.64 -7.49 -14.15
N ASN A 57 19.10 -6.54 -13.34
CA ASN A 57 20.49 -6.07 -13.38
C ASN A 57 21.31 -6.64 -12.23
N PRO A 58 22.64 -6.80 -12.40
CA PRO A 58 23.54 -7.08 -11.30
C PRO A 58 23.46 -6.00 -10.22
N LEU A 59 23.67 -6.39 -8.96
CA LEU A 59 23.76 -5.42 -7.87
C LEU A 59 24.94 -4.45 -8.11
N PRO A 60 24.75 -3.13 -7.88
CA PRO A 60 25.80 -2.15 -8.09
C PRO A 60 27.01 -2.42 -7.19
N ALA A 61 28.21 -2.39 -7.78
CA ALA A 61 29.45 -2.55 -7.04
C ALA A 61 29.77 -1.27 -6.26
N GLY A 62 29.98 -1.40 -4.95
CA GLY A 62 30.42 -0.29 -4.09
C GLY A 62 29.30 0.46 -3.36
N GLU A 63 28.03 0.12 -3.59
CA GLU A 63 26.93 0.63 -2.78
C GLU A 63 26.62 -0.31 -1.62
N GLU A 64 26.33 0.26 -0.44
CA GLU A 64 25.90 -0.52 0.71
C GLU A 64 24.43 -0.94 0.52
N ILE A 65 24.24 -2.17 0.06
CA ILE A 65 22.91 -2.74 -0.13
C ILE A 65 22.50 -3.48 1.15
N PRO A 66 21.30 -3.21 1.70
CA PRO A 66 20.77 -3.96 2.84
C PRO A 66 20.73 -5.46 2.58
N ASP A 67 21.10 -6.29 3.56
CA ASP A 67 21.24 -7.74 3.37
C ASP A 67 19.94 -8.41 2.90
N GLY A 68 18.78 -7.93 3.35
CA GLY A 68 17.49 -8.42 2.86
C GLY A 68 17.29 -8.25 1.36
N LEU A 69 17.79 -7.15 0.78
CA LEU A 69 17.72 -6.90 -0.66
C LEU A 69 18.72 -7.78 -1.44
N LYS A 70 19.89 -8.07 -0.87
CA LYS A 70 20.83 -9.03 -1.47
C LYS A 70 20.24 -10.43 -1.56
N VAL A 71 19.58 -10.88 -0.49
CA VAL A 71 18.90 -12.18 -0.45
C VAL A 71 17.75 -12.20 -1.46
N LEU A 72 16.93 -11.16 -1.51
CA LEU A 72 15.84 -11.04 -2.49
C LEU A 72 16.37 -11.17 -3.92
N HIS A 73 17.42 -10.41 -4.26
CA HIS A 73 18.04 -10.43 -5.59
C HIS A 73 18.52 -11.83 -5.97
N LYS A 74 19.25 -12.50 -5.08
CA LYS A 74 19.75 -13.85 -5.31
C LYS A 74 18.62 -14.84 -5.59
N VAL A 75 17.59 -14.87 -4.74
CA VAL A 75 16.45 -15.79 -4.90
C VAL A 75 15.76 -15.58 -6.24
N THR A 76 15.62 -14.34 -6.67
CA THR A 76 14.95 -14.00 -7.94
C THR A 76 15.78 -14.30 -9.18
N GLN A 77 17.12 -14.45 -9.06
CA GLN A 77 17.93 -14.98 -10.15
C GLN A 77 17.72 -16.48 -10.33
N ASP A 78 17.63 -17.22 -9.23
CA ASP A 78 17.43 -18.67 -9.23
C ASP A 78 16.00 -19.05 -9.70
N ALA A 79 15.01 -18.18 -9.45
CA ALA A 79 13.64 -18.33 -9.89
C ALA A 79 13.06 -16.98 -10.38
N PRO A 80 13.23 -16.66 -11.68
CA PRO A 80 12.72 -15.42 -12.26
C PRO A 80 11.21 -15.27 -12.07
N SER A 81 10.78 -14.08 -11.66
CA SER A 81 9.38 -13.76 -11.41
C SER A 81 8.97 -12.47 -12.13
N ASP A 82 7.78 -12.47 -12.73
CA ASP A 82 7.11 -11.29 -13.26
C ASP A 82 6.29 -10.55 -12.18
N ALA A 83 6.54 -10.85 -10.90
CA ALA A 83 5.81 -10.31 -9.78
C ALA A 83 5.86 -8.78 -9.77
N LYS A 84 4.67 -8.19 -9.67
CA LYS A 84 4.47 -6.75 -9.51
C LYS A 84 4.11 -6.48 -8.05
N LEU A 85 4.89 -5.64 -7.38
CA LEU A 85 4.60 -5.21 -6.00
C LEU A 85 3.30 -4.40 -5.93
N VAL A 86 3.06 -3.54 -6.91
CA VAL A 86 1.85 -2.72 -6.99
C VAL A 86 0.94 -3.26 -8.10
N ARG A 87 -0.21 -3.85 -7.73
CA ARG A 87 -1.09 -4.60 -8.65
C ARG A 87 -2.30 -3.80 -9.17
N LYS A 88 -3.44 -3.84 -8.47
CA LYS A 88 -4.70 -3.16 -8.86
C LYS A 88 -4.99 -1.92 -8.02
N GLY A 89 -4.67 -1.95 -6.72
CA GLY A 89 -4.97 -0.88 -5.77
C GLY A 89 -6.45 -0.50 -5.70
N VAL A 90 -7.35 -1.48 -5.79
CA VAL A 90 -8.80 -1.28 -5.68
C VAL A 90 -9.36 -1.98 -4.44
N VAL A 91 -10.38 -1.36 -3.84
CA VAL A 91 -11.10 -1.93 -2.69
C VAL A 91 -12.20 -2.87 -3.22
N GLY A 92 -12.35 -4.03 -2.60
CA GLY A 92 -13.41 -4.99 -2.95
C GLY A 92 -13.05 -6.01 -4.04
N ASP A 93 -11.82 -6.01 -4.58
CA ASP A 93 -11.38 -7.03 -5.57
C ASP A 93 -11.55 -8.46 -5.06
N TRP A 94 -11.53 -8.67 -3.73
CA TRP A 94 -11.73 -9.99 -3.13
C TRP A 94 -13.06 -10.63 -3.56
N LYS A 95 -14.10 -9.83 -3.86
CA LYS A 95 -15.42 -10.33 -4.30
C LYS A 95 -15.36 -11.08 -5.62
N THR A 96 -14.33 -10.86 -6.43
CA THR A 96 -14.12 -11.59 -7.70
C THR A 96 -13.31 -12.87 -7.53
N HIS A 97 -12.75 -13.13 -6.34
CA HIS A 97 -11.85 -14.27 -6.08
C HIS A 97 -12.41 -15.26 -5.06
N LEU A 98 -13.22 -14.80 -4.11
CA LEU A 98 -13.80 -15.66 -3.07
C LEU A 98 -15.16 -16.22 -3.51
N THR A 99 -15.35 -17.51 -3.32
CA THR A 99 -16.71 -18.10 -3.38
C THR A 99 -17.55 -17.59 -2.20
N PRO A 100 -18.89 -17.67 -2.28
CA PRO A 100 -19.76 -17.29 -1.17
C PRO A 100 -19.40 -18.00 0.15
N GLU A 101 -19.11 -19.30 0.10
CA GLU A 101 -18.72 -20.08 1.28
C GLU A 101 -17.39 -19.59 1.89
N MET A 102 -16.38 -19.31 1.05
CA MET A 102 -15.10 -18.77 1.52
C MET A 102 -15.28 -17.41 2.19
N ASN A 103 -16.11 -16.56 1.61
CA ASN A 103 -16.43 -15.25 2.18
C ASN A 103 -17.15 -15.39 3.53
N ASP A 104 -18.16 -16.26 3.64
CA ASP A 104 -18.89 -16.46 4.90
C ASP A 104 -17.99 -17.04 6.00
N ARG A 105 -17.09 -17.96 5.63
CA ARG A 105 -16.08 -18.49 6.56
C ARG A 105 -15.11 -17.40 7.03
N LEU A 106 -14.68 -16.50 6.15
CA LEU A 106 -13.81 -15.39 6.50
C LEU A 106 -14.52 -14.39 7.41
N ASN A 107 -15.76 -14.02 7.08
CA ASN A 107 -16.58 -13.11 7.87
C ASN A 107 -16.81 -13.64 9.29
N ARG A 108 -17.15 -14.93 9.45
CA ARG A 108 -17.26 -15.54 10.78
C ARG A 108 -15.98 -15.40 11.59
N LYS A 109 -14.82 -15.68 11.00
CA LYS A 109 -13.52 -15.53 11.67
C LYS A 109 -13.24 -14.08 12.08
N ILE A 110 -13.57 -13.11 11.23
CA ILE A 110 -13.41 -11.69 11.56
C ILE A 110 -14.28 -11.33 12.77
N LEU A 111 -15.55 -11.72 12.77
CA LEU A 111 -16.47 -11.44 13.87
C LEU A 111 -16.04 -12.12 15.18
N GLU A 112 -15.60 -13.38 15.11
CA GLU A 112 -15.08 -14.11 16.27
C GLU A 112 -13.84 -13.43 16.87
N LYS A 113 -12.90 -12.99 16.02
CA LYS A 113 -11.63 -12.38 16.48
C LYS A 113 -11.78 -10.94 16.96
N LEU A 114 -12.79 -10.23 16.47
CA LEU A 114 -13.08 -8.84 16.84
C LEU A 114 -14.23 -8.72 17.84
N ALA A 115 -14.71 -9.85 18.38
CA ALA A 115 -15.75 -9.87 19.40
C ALA A 115 -15.32 -9.05 20.63
N GLY A 116 -16.23 -8.22 21.14
CA GLY A 116 -15.95 -7.31 22.25
C GLY A 116 -15.25 -6.00 21.85
N THR A 117 -15.04 -5.76 20.56
CA THR A 117 -14.57 -4.46 20.04
C THR A 117 -15.67 -3.75 19.24
N GLU A 118 -15.52 -2.44 19.06
CA GLU A 118 -16.41 -1.62 18.22
C GLU A 118 -16.11 -1.74 16.71
N LEU A 119 -15.07 -2.50 16.33
CA LEU A 119 -14.60 -2.58 14.95
C LEU A 119 -15.65 -3.18 14.00
N PRO A 120 -16.38 -4.26 14.35
CA PRO A 120 -17.42 -4.80 13.46
C PRO A 120 -18.52 -3.78 13.14
N GLN A 121 -18.98 -3.02 14.14
CA GLN A 121 -19.99 -1.99 13.97
C GLN A 121 -19.46 -0.83 13.14
N LEU A 122 -18.22 -0.39 13.41
CA LEU A 122 -17.56 0.66 12.65
C LEU A 122 -17.46 0.29 11.16
N TRP A 123 -17.02 -0.92 10.84
CA TRP A 123 -16.84 -1.36 9.45
C TRP A 123 -18.16 -1.52 8.71
N LYS A 124 -19.24 -1.96 9.38
CA LYS A 124 -20.60 -1.95 8.81
C LYS A 124 -21.05 -0.54 8.44
N ARG A 125 -20.80 0.46 9.30
CA ARG A 125 -21.13 1.88 9.01
C ARG A 125 -20.41 2.42 7.76
N HIS A 126 -19.25 1.86 7.43
CA HIS A 126 -18.48 2.23 6.25
C HIS A 126 -18.68 1.29 5.05
N GLY A 127 -19.66 0.37 5.11
CA GLY A 127 -19.99 -0.54 3.99
C GLY A 127 -18.89 -1.55 3.65
N ILE A 128 -18.01 -1.84 4.60
CA ILE A 128 -16.91 -2.80 4.43
C ILE A 128 -17.38 -4.24 4.69
N MET A 129 -18.33 -4.40 5.62
CA MET A 129 -19.01 -5.66 5.98
C MET A 129 -20.52 -5.52 5.85
#